data_AF-A0A7W2RXV1-F1
#
_entry.id   AF-A0A7W2RXV1-F1
#
_cell.length_a   1.000
_cell.length_b   1.000
_cell.length_c   1.000
_cell.angle_alpha   90.00
_cell.angle_beta   90.00
_cell.angle_gamma   90.00
#
_symmetry.space_group_name_H-M   'P 1'
#
loop_
_entity.id
_entity.type
_entity.pdbx_description
1 polymer ?
#
loop_
_entity_poly.entity_id
_entity_poly.type
_entity_poly.pdbx_seq_one_letter_code
_entity_poly.pdbx_strand_id
1 'polypeptide(L)'
;MEYKNFNAIGEEKNQSLIDMVFDHLALPDSTFLGTRITKKMLIDNNELSSADKKLVTDVIQSVEWQNTLKPETLNIPVYVTETVEYIEVAVIRVVLKTDGKQKGKLNKINKLLHSLIPYPVILLVKQEDELAISLADKRINQADKSKLVIEHIYSSDWLFTKNLTENENYFLNDFSLKNTSSINYFELYHDFISMMLSLETSKIFGRYISKNQNNSKSISGASDGQSDNLDCSVFIEKTNEDKTYLLRELGALETELASIRNKIKKETQMNIKMQLNVEAKIIKDSIGQLKRSLQGQG
;
A
#
# COMPACT_ATOMS: atom_id res chain seq x y z
N MET A 1 18.52 10.37 -5.79
CA MET A 1 18.54 9.32 -6.83
C MET A 1 17.86 9.93 -8.04
N GLU A 2 18.37 9.71 -9.25
CA GLU A 2 17.72 10.21 -10.45
C GLU A 2 16.41 9.46 -10.68
N TYR A 3 15.36 10.17 -11.11
CA TYR A 3 14.04 9.58 -11.37
C TYR A 3 14.17 8.47 -12.43
N LYS A 4 13.58 7.30 -12.14
CA LYS A 4 13.56 6.15 -13.05
C LYS A 4 12.15 5.95 -13.61
N ASN A 5 12.02 5.91 -14.92
CA ASN A 5 10.81 5.45 -15.57
C ASN A 5 10.83 3.91 -15.66
N PHE A 6 10.08 3.25 -14.78
CA PHE A 6 10.01 1.80 -14.71
C PHE A 6 9.37 1.17 -15.95
N ASN A 7 8.58 1.93 -16.73
CA ASN A 7 8.05 1.45 -18.01
C ASN A 7 9.17 1.19 -19.04
N ALA A 8 10.17 2.08 -19.10
CA ALA A 8 11.25 2.01 -20.09
C ALA A 8 12.30 0.94 -19.76
N ILE A 9 12.60 0.73 -18.47
CA ILE A 9 13.65 -0.19 -18.03
C ILE A 9 13.25 -1.66 -18.30
N GLY A 10 11.96 -1.98 -18.21
CA GLY A 10 11.45 -3.32 -18.49
C GLY A 10 11.69 -3.78 -19.93
N GLU A 11 11.67 -2.85 -20.89
CA GLU A 11 11.89 -3.15 -22.31
C GLU A 11 13.37 -3.38 -22.64
N GLU A 12 14.27 -2.65 -22.00
CA GLU A 12 15.72 -2.70 -22.31
C GLU A 12 16.44 -3.90 -21.68
N LYS A 13 16.00 -4.35 -20.49
CA LYS A 13 16.76 -5.34 -19.68
C LYS A 13 16.07 -6.69 -19.50
N ASN A 14 14.84 -6.88 -20.00
CA ASN A 14 14.04 -8.09 -19.77
C ASN A 14 13.98 -8.50 -18.27
N GLN A 15 14.03 -7.50 -17.38
CA GLN A 15 14.03 -7.66 -15.93
C GLN A 15 12.59 -7.49 -15.42
N SER A 16 12.14 -8.35 -14.50
CA SER A 16 10.76 -8.29 -14.02
C SER A 16 10.53 -7.12 -13.06
N LEU A 17 9.31 -6.56 -13.02
CA LEU A 17 8.98 -5.36 -12.21
C LEU A 17 9.42 -5.51 -10.75
N ILE A 18 9.14 -6.67 -10.17
CA ILE A 18 9.48 -6.95 -8.79
C ILE A 18 10.98 -6.83 -8.54
N ASP A 19 11.83 -7.28 -9.46
CA ASP A 19 13.28 -7.24 -9.30
C ASP A 19 13.78 -5.79 -9.41
N MET A 20 13.22 -5.00 -10.34
CA MET A 20 13.51 -3.56 -10.44
C MET A 20 13.12 -2.79 -9.17
N VAL A 21 11.97 -3.12 -8.58
CA VAL A 21 11.50 -2.51 -7.33
C VAL A 21 12.38 -2.94 -6.16
N PHE A 22 12.76 -4.22 -6.07
CA PHE A 22 13.71 -4.71 -5.07
C PHE A 22 15.04 -3.96 -5.13
N ASP A 23 15.62 -3.79 -6.33
CA ASP A 23 16.85 -3.03 -6.52
C ASP A 23 16.68 -1.56 -6.10
N HIS A 24 15.50 -0.99 -6.34
CA HIS A 24 15.20 0.41 -6.04
C HIS A 24 14.86 0.67 -4.56
N LEU A 25 14.47 -0.35 -3.80
CA LEU A 25 14.38 -0.27 -2.33
C LEU A 25 15.72 0.17 -1.71
N ALA A 26 16.83 -0.08 -2.41
CA ALA A 26 18.19 0.33 -2.04
C ALA A 26 18.59 -0.17 -0.64
N LEU A 27 18.23 -1.41 -0.32
CA LEU A 27 18.61 -2.07 0.93
C LEU A 27 20.10 -2.45 0.88
N PRO A 28 20.88 -2.22 1.95
CA PRO A 28 22.27 -2.66 2.01
C PRO A 28 22.40 -4.18 1.94
N ASP A 29 23.51 -4.67 1.39
CA ASP A 29 23.83 -6.11 1.33
C ASP A 29 23.84 -6.77 2.71
N SER A 30 24.16 -6.03 3.77
CA SER A 30 24.12 -6.49 5.16
C SER A 30 22.73 -6.94 5.62
N THR A 31 21.66 -6.51 4.92
CA THR A 31 20.27 -6.88 5.22
C THR A 31 19.82 -8.13 4.51
N PHE A 32 20.59 -8.63 3.53
CA PHE A 32 20.19 -9.77 2.70
C PHE A 32 20.18 -11.07 3.51
N LEU A 33 19.08 -11.81 3.42
CA LEU A 33 18.89 -13.11 4.05
C LEU A 33 18.73 -14.24 3.02
N GLY A 34 18.00 -13.99 1.92
CA GLY A 34 17.85 -14.93 0.81
C GLY A 34 17.26 -16.30 1.17
N THR A 35 16.44 -16.39 2.22
CA THR A 35 15.97 -17.67 2.76
C THR A 35 14.60 -18.06 2.22
N ARG A 36 14.47 -19.28 1.69
CA ARG A 36 13.17 -19.78 1.19
C ARG A 36 12.27 -20.20 2.35
N ILE A 37 11.05 -19.65 2.39
CA ILE A 37 10.00 -20.11 3.32
C ILE A 37 9.16 -21.17 2.61
N THR A 38 9.24 -22.41 3.10
CA THR A 38 8.49 -23.51 2.49
C THR A 38 7.00 -23.42 2.84
N LYS A 39 6.12 -23.92 1.94
CA LYS A 39 4.68 -24.04 2.25
C LYS A 39 4.41 -24.89 3.49
N LYS A 40 5.27 -25.90 3.71
CA LYS A 40 5.21 -26.75 4.90
C LYS A 40 5.48 -25.94 6.16
N MET A 41 6.50 -25.08 6.18
CA MET A 41 6.77 -24.17 7.31
C MET A 41 5.59 -23.24 7.59
N LEU A 42 4.96 -22.68 6.54
CA LEU A 42 3.78 -21.82 6.72
C LEU A 42 2.60 -22.58 7.35
N ILE A 43 2.40 -23.85 7.01
CA ILE A 43 1.26 -24.65 7.47
C ILE A 43 1.51 -25.32 8.83
N ASP A 44 2.70 -25.85 9.06
CA ASP A 44 3.01 -26.67 10.23
C ASP A 44 3.35 -25.81 11.46
N ASN A 45 3.93 -24.63 11.26
CA ASN A 45 4.31 -23.73 12.35
C ASN A 45 3.16 -22.81 12.82
N ASN A 46 1.99 -22.89 12.18
CA ASN A 46 0.88 -21.97 12.43
C ASN A 46 -0.45 -22.71 12.52
N GLU A 47 -1.34 -22.24 13.39
CA GLU A 47 -2.70 -22.76 13.49
C GLU A 47 -3.59 -22.20 12.37
N LEU A 48 -3.46 -22.76 11.17
CA LEU A 48 -4.22 -22.33 10.00
C LEU A 48 -5.58 -23.03 9.87
N SER A 49 -6.59 -22.26 9.46
CA SER A 49 -7.88 -22.81 9.05
C SER A 49 -7.76 -23.66 7.77
N SER A 50 -8.72 -24.55 7.52
CA SER A 50 -8.76 -25.34 6.28
C SER A 50 -8.79 -24.46 5.01
N ALA A 51 -9.37 -23.26 5.09
CA ALA A 51 -9.39 -22.30 3.99
C ALA A 51 -7.99 -21.68 3.77
N ASP A 52 -7.28 -21.34 4.84
CA ASP A 52 -5.94 -20.75 4.75
C ASP A 52 -4.91 -21.77 4.27
N LYS A 53 -5.01 -23.04 4.71
CA LYS A 53 -4.19 -24.13 4.17
C LYS A 53 -4.38 -24.28 2.66
N LYS A 54 -5.61 -24.15 2.15
CA LYS A 54 -5.90 -24.12 0.70
C LYS A 54 -5.31 -22.90 0.01
N LEU A 55 -5.36 -21.71 0.64
CA LEU A 55 -4.70 -20.51 0.09
C LEU A 55 -3.19 -20.74 -0.10
N VAL A 56 -2.50 -21.29 0.90
CA VAL A 56 -1.05 -21.59 0.82
C VAL A 56 -0.74 -22.63 -0.26
N THR A 57 -1.53 -23.70 -0.34
CA THR A 57 -1.26 -24.81 -1.26
C THR A 57 -1.61 -24.46 -2.71
N ASP A 58 -2.78 -23.87 -2.94
CA ASP A 58 -3.36 -23.67 -4.26
C ASP A 58 -2.90 -22.37 -4.92
N VAL A 59 -2.70 -21.29 -4.16
CA VAL A 59 -2.46 -19.94 -4.71
C VAL A 59 -0.98 -19.57 -4.71
N ILE A 60 -0.27 -19.82 -3.62
CA ILE A 60 1.14 -19.45 -3.48
C ILE A 60 1.99 -20.42 -4.32
N GLN A 61 2.95 -19.89 -5.08
CA GLN A 61 3.97 -20.69 -5.78
C GLN A 61 5.23 -20.79 -4.92
N SER A 62 5.79 -19.65 -4.51
CA SER A 62 6.96 -19.57 -3.64
C SER A 62 6.88 -18.36 -2.70
N VAL A 63 7.59 -18.47 -1.57
CA VAL A 63 7.81 -17.39 -0.61
C VAL A 63 9.28 -17.37 -0.26
N GLU A 64 9.89 -16.20 -0.32
CA GLU A 64 11.31 -15.97 -0.03
C GLU A 64 11.43 -14.78 0.93
N TRP A 65 12.08 -15.03 2.05
CA TRP A 65 12.51 -13.99 2.98
C TRP A 65 13.79 -13.38 2.43
N GLN A 66 13.63 -12.28 1.70
CA GLN A 66 14.70 -11.67 0.92
C GLN A 66 15.64 -10.87 1.80
N ASN A 67 15.10 -9.96 2.62
CA ASN A 67 15.89 -9.10 3.49
C ASN A 67 15.27 -9.02 4.88
N THR A 68 16.12 -8.71 5.85
CA THR A 68 15.72 -8.40 7.21
C THR A 68 16.45 -7.16 7.70
N LEU A 69 15.68 -6.18 8.14
CA LEU A 69 16.16 -4.90 8.62
C LEU A 69 16.15 -4.96 10.15
N LYS A 70 17.33 -5.00 10.77
CA LYS A 70 17.52 -5.09 12.23
C LYS A 70 18.51 -4.04 12.73
N PRO A 71 18.52 -3.73 14.03
CA PRO A 71 19.49 -2.77 14.59
C PRO A 71 20.92 -3.07 14.17
N GLU A 72 21.31 -4.35 14.09
CA GLU A 72 22.65 -4.78 13.70
C GLU A 72 22.99 -4.49 12.23
N THR A 73 21.98 -4.40 11.34
CA THR A 73 22.20 -4.22 9.90
C THR A 73 22.12 -2.77 9.45
N LEU A 74 21.26 -1.96 10.10
CA LEU A 74 21.02 -0.56 9.72
C LEU A 74 21.42 0.48 10.79
N ASN A 75 21.78 0.06 12.00
CA ASN A 75 22.02 0.95 13.14
C ASN A 75 20.82 1.87 13.45
N ILE A 76 19.61 1.33 13.30
CA ILE A 76 18.35 2.00 13.63
C ILE A 76 17.80 1.40 14.93
N PRO A 77 17.43 2.22 15.93
CA PRO A 77 16.86 1.74 17.19
C PRO A 77 15.52 1.00 17.02
N VAL A 78 15.29 0.02 17.89
CA VAL A 78 13.96 -0.60 18.06
C VAL A 78 12.96 0.39 18.66
N TYR A 79 11.68 0.13 18.46
CA TYR A 79 10.60 0.88 19.09
C TYR A 79 9.58 -0.09 19.71
N VAL A 80 9.48 -0.09 21.04
CA VAL A 80 8.62 -1.02 21.79
C VAL A 80 7.82 -0.24 22.82
N THR A 81 6.51 -0.50 22.85
CA THR A 81 5.57 0.06 23.83
C THR A 81 4.66 -1.06 24.35
N GLU A 82 3.68 -0.72 25.20
CA GLU A 82 2.66 -1.68 25.63
C GLU A 82 1.69 -2.10 24.51
N THR A 83 1.66 -1.34 23.41
CA THR A 83 0.70 -1.54 22.32
C THR A 83 1.36 -2.00 21.04
N VAL A 84 2.62 -1.68 20.77
CA VAL A 84 3.28 -2.01 19.52
C VAL A 84 4.73 -2.45 19.73
N GLU A 85 5.22 -3.26 18.80
CA GLU A 85 6.59 -3.77 18.82
C GLU A 85 7.18 -3.74 17.39
N TYR A 86 8.16 -2.86 17.21
CA TYR A 86 8.91 -2.64 15.97
C TYR A 86 10.40 -2.89 16.25
N ILE A 87 10.78 -4.16 16.30
CA ILE A 87 12.16 -4.59 16.57
C ILE A 87 12.95 -4.92 15.29
N GLU A 88 12.25 -5.31 14.23
CA GLU A 88 12.80 -5.60 12.91
C GLU A 88 11.73 -5.41 11.83
N VAL A 89 12.15 -5.26 10.57
CA VAL A 89 11.25 -5.23 9.42
C VAL A 89 11.68 -6.29 8.41
N ALA A 90 10.77 -7.17 8.02
CA ALA A 90 11.02 -8.22 7.03
C ALA A 90 10.63 -7.77 5.63
N VAL A 91 11.43 -8.10 4.62
CA VAL A 91 11.08 -7.89 3.21
C VAL A 91 10.91 -9.25 2.54
N ILE A 92 9.71 -9.49 2.03
CA ILE A 92 9.29 -10.83 1.61
C ILE A 92 8.80 -10.79 0.17
N ARG A 93 9.40 -11.66 -0.64
CA ARG A 93 8.99 -11.90 -2.02
C ARG A 93 8.05 -13.08 -2.07
N VAL A 94 6.90 -12.88 -2.71
CA VAL A 94 5.91 -13.93 -2.92
C VAL A 94 5.62 -14.03 -4.40
N VAL A 95 5.63 -15.24 -4.94
CA VAL A 95 5.16 -15.50 -6.30
C VAL A 95 3.86 -16.28 -6.19
N LEU A 96 2.80 -15.80 -6.84
CA LEU A 96 1.52 -16.50 -6.96
C LEU A 96 1.52 -17.35 -8.22
N LYS A 97 0.77 -18.46 -8.20
CA LYS A 97 0.58 -19.29 -9.38
C LYS A 97 -0.24 -18.56 -10.44
N THR A 98 0.12 -18.80 -11.70
CA THR A 98 -0.60 -18.37 -12.89
C THR A 98 -1.92 -19.13 -13.05
N ASP A 99 -3.01 -18.61 -12.50
CA ASP A 99 -4.37 -19.08 -12.75
C ASP A 99 -5.34 -17.89 -12.68
N GLY A 100 -6.15 -17.67 -13.72
CA GLY A 100 -7.12 -16.58 -13.83
C GLY A 100 -8.16 -16.55 -12.70
N LYS A 101 -8.36 -17.67 -11.99
CA LYS A 101 -9.24 -17.74 -10.81
C LYS A 101 -8.67 -17.08 -9.54
N GLN A 102 -7.39 -16.67 -9.56
CA GLN A 102 -6.68 -16.21 -8.37
C GLN A 102 -6.59 -14.68 -8.24
N LYS A 103 -6.89 -13.91 -9.29
CA LYS A 103 -6.76 -12.42 -9.27
C LYS A 103 -7.56 -11.74 -8.15
N GLY A 104 -8.64 -12.37 -7.65
CA GLY A 104 -9.44 -11.87 -6.52
C GLY A 104 -9.00 -12.30 -5.12
N LYS A 105 -7.87 -13.03 -4.98
CA LYS A 105 -7.42 -13.58 -3.68
C LYS A 105 -6.28 -12.79 -3.02
N LEU A 106 -5.77 -11.74 -3.66
CA LEU A 106 -4.65 -10.92 -3.17
C LEU A 106 -4.87 -10.48 -1.71
N ASN A 107 -6.02 -9.85 -1.39
CA ASN A 107 -6.31 -9.37 -0.05
C ASN A 107 -6.32 -10.49 1.01
N LYS A 108 -6.78 -11.70 0.65
CA LYS A 108 -6.76 -12.85 1.56
C LYS A 108 -5.34 -13.36 1.78
N ILE A 109 -4.51 -13.37 0.73
CA ILE A 109 -3.10 -13.74 0.82
C ILE A 109 -2.31 -12.73 1.64
N ASN A 110 -2.49 -11.43 1.40
CA ASN A 110 -1.82 -10.37 2.16
C ASN A 110 -2.19 -10.48 3.64
N LYS A 111 -3.49 -10.61 3.97
CA LYS A 111 -3.95 -10.80 5.35
C LYS A 111 -3.32 -12.04 6.00
N LEU A 112 -3.32 -13.17 5.29
CA LEU A 112 -2.72 -14.40 5.77
C LEU A 112 -1.22 -14.21 6.05
N LEU A 113 -0.44 -13.75 5.06
CA LEU A 113 1.01 -13.63 5.22
C LEU A 113 1.41 -12.60 6.27
N HIS A 114 0.71 -11.48 6.38
CA HIS A 114 0.91 -10.52 7.47
C HIS A 114 0.59 -11.14 8.84
N SER A 115 -0.39 -12.04 8.93
CA SER A 115 -0.72 -12.69 10.21
C SER A 115 0.27 -13.77 10.65
N LEU A 116 0.96 -14.42 9.70
CA LEU A 116 1.90 -15.50 10.00
C LEU A 116 3.28 -15.03 10.43
N ILE A 117 3.56 -13.74 10.28
CA ILE A 117 4.89 -13.18 10.48
C ILE A 117 4.78 -12.12 11.57
N PRO A 118 5.40 -12.35 12.75
CA PRO A 118 5.21 -11.52 13.94
C PRO A 118 6.01 -10.22 13.92
N TYR A 119 6.36 -9.71 12.74
CA TYR A 119 7.11 -8.48 12.52
C TYR A 119 6.42 -7.62 11.46
N PRO A 120 6.65 -6.30 11.41
CA PRO A 120 6.33 -5.48 10.25
C PRO A 120 6.90 -6.11 8.96
N VAL A 121 6.11 -6.13 7.89
CA VAL A 121 6.49 -6.79 6.62
C VAL A 121 6.28 -5.85 5.44
N ILE A 122 7.31 -5.70 4.62
CA ILE A 122 7.22 -5.18 3.25
C ILE A 122 7.01 -6.37 2.33
N LEU A 123 5.76 -6.59 1.92
CA LEU A 123 5.37 -7.73 1.11
C LEU A 123 5.36 -7.34 -0.37
N LEU A 124 6.19 -8.00 -1.18
CA LEU A 124 6.23 -7.83 -2.63
C LEU A 124 5.66 -9.09 -3.30
N VAL A 125 4.45 -8.96 -3.85
CA VAL A 125 3.68 -10.07 -4.41
C VAL A 125 3.69 -9.98 -5.93
N LYS A 126 4.24 -11.00 -6.59
CA LYS A 126 4.25 -11.13 -8.05
C LYS A 126 3.17 -12.10 -8.50
N GLN A 127 2.46 -11.73 -9.57
CA GLN A 127 1.67 -12.65 -10.37
C GLN A 127 1.93 -12.35 -11.85
N GLU A 128 2.46 -13.32 -12.59
CA GLU A 128 2.90 -13.09 -13.98
C GLU A 128 3.86 -11.88 -14.06
N ASP A 129 3.52 -10.85 -14.82
CA ASP A 129 4.29 -9.61 -14.97
C ASP A 129 3.78 -8.46 -14.07
N GLU A 130 2.80 -8.75 -13.21
CA GLU A 130 2.20 -7.79 -12.28
C GLU A 130 2.85 -7.88 -10.90
N LEU A 131 2.98 -6.73 -10.24
CA LEU A 131 3.47 -6.57 -8.87
C LEU A 131 2.40 -5.91 -8.00
N ALA A 132 2.17 -6.43 -6.81
CA ALA A 132 1.47 -5.73 -5.75
C ALA A 132 2.38 -5.58 -4.53
N ILE A 133 2.32 -4.42 -3.89
CA ILE A 133 3.06 -4.11 -2.66
C ILE A 133 2.05 -4.07 -1.51
N SER A 134 2.36 -4.70 -0.39
CA SER A 134 1.51 -4.65 0.80
C SER A 134 2.28 -4.46 2.10
N LEU A 135 1.71 -3.61 2.95
CA LEU A 135 2.15 -3.31 4.31
C LEU A 135 0.96 -3.55 5.26
N ALA A 136 1.24 -3.69 6.54
CA ALA A 136 0.21 -3.80 7.56
C ALA A 136 0.64 -3.17 8.88
N ASP A 137 -0.27 -2.44 9.51
CA ASP A 137 -0.13 -2.02 10.90
C ASP A 137 -0.57 -3.14 11.83
N LYS A 138 0.27 -3.40 12.82
CA LYS A 138 0.07 -4.46 13.80
C LYS A 138 0.23 -3.90 15.20
N ARG A 139 -0.61 -4.38 16.10
CA ARG A 139 -0.50 -4.10 17.54
C ARG A 139 -0.54 -5.36 18.36
N ILE A 140 -0.02 -5.28 19.57
CA ILE A 140 -0.11 -6.32 20.59
C ILE A 140 -1.58 -6.46 21.02
N ASN A 141 -2.06 -7.69 21.06
CA ASN A 141 -3.37 -8.00 21.59
C ASN A 141 -3.39 -7.79 23.12
N GLN A 142 -4.33 -6.97 23.58
CA GLN A 142 -4.44 -6.60 25.01
C GLN A 142 -4.96 -7.76 25.88
N ALA A 143 -5.72 -8.70 25.31
CA ALA A 143 -6.20 -9.89 26.01
C ALA A 143 -5.17 -11.04 26.02
N ASP A 144 -4.31 -11.10 25.00
CA ASP A 144 -3.31 -12.15 24.82
C ASP A 144 -2.03 -11.55 24.24
N LYS A 145 -1.12 -11.09 25.10
CA LYS A 145 0.11 -10.38 24.69
C LYS A 145 1.06 -11.21 23.82
N SER A 146 0.82 -12.52 23.66
CA SER A 146 1.59 -13.37 22.74
C SER A 146 1.14 -13.24 21.27
N LYS A 147 0.02 -12.56 21.02
CA LYS A 147 -0.59 -12.43 19.69
C LYS A 147 -0.58 -10.98 19.20
N LEU A 148 -0.41 -10.85 17.89
CA LEU A 148 -0.59 -9.58 17.19
C LEU A 148 -1.97 -9.51 16.53
N VAL A 149 -2.52 -8.31 16.48
CA VAL A 149 -3.73 -7.95 15.74
C VAL A 149 -3.33 -7.04 14.59
N ILE A 150 -3.76 -7.38 13.38
CA ILE A 150 -3.65 -6.50 12.22
C ILE A 150 -4.76 -5.45 12.31
N GLU A 151 -4.38 -4.18 12.43
CA GLU A 151 -5.32 -3.05 12.47
C GLU A 151 -5.71 -2.62 11.06
N HIS A 152 -4.72 -2.49 10.18
CA HIS A 152 -4.93 -2.10 8.80
C HIS A 152 -3.97 -2.80 7.85
N ILE A 153 -4.39 -3.03 6.61
CA ILE A 153 -3.55 -3.53 5.52
C ILE A 153 -3.56 -2.49 4.42
N TYR A 154 -2.39 -1.95 4.13
CA TYR A 154 -2.18 -1.07 2.99
C TYR A 154 -1.73 -1.94 1.81
N SER A 155 -2.41 -1.83 0.68
CA SER A 155 -2.08 -2.62 -0.51
C SER A 155 -2.22 -1.77 -1.75
N SER A 156 -1.21 -1.81 -2.62
CA SER A 156 -1.35 -1.27 -3.97
C SER A 156 -2.33 -2.12 -4.79
N ASP A 157 -2.82 -1.53 -5.88
CA ASP A 157 -3.35 -2.33 -6.99
C ASP A 157 -2.21 -3.11 -7.67
N TRP A 158 -2.57 -3.98 -8.61
CA TRP A 158 -1.60 -4.65 -9.47
C TRP A 158 -0.92 -3.63 -10.40
N LEU A 159 0.36 -3.40 -10.17
CA LEU A 159 1.25 -2.58 -10.97
C LEU A 159 1.79 -3.43 -12.13
N PHE A 160 1.67 -2.93 -13.35
CA PHE A 160 2.10 -3.64 -14.55
C PHE A 160 3.10 -2.80 -15.33
N THR A 161 4.33 -3.32 -15.54
CA THR A 161 5.44 -2.57 -16.15
C THR A 161 5.11 -1.91 -17.48
N LYS A 162 4.20 -2.46 -18.28
CA LYS A 162 3.86 -1.89 -19.60
C LYS A 162 2.79 -0.79 -19.54
N ASN A 163 2.23 -0.53 -18.36
CA ASN A 163 1.12 0.41 -18.17
C ASN A 163 1.17 1.09 -16.80
N LEU A 164 2.36 1.43 -16.30
CA LEU A 164 2.47 2.25 -15.10
C LEU A 164 2.13 3.70 -15.44
N THR A 165 1.21 4.26 -14.68
CA THR A 165 0.90 5.69 -14.66
C THR A 165 2.10 6.51 -14.15
N GLU A 166 2.04 7.82 -14.35
CA GLU A 166 3.06 8.74 -13.82
C GLU A 166 3.11 8.70 -12.28
N ASN A 167 1.96 8.68 -11.61
CA ASN A 167 1.87 8.60 -10.15
C ASN A 167 2.45 7.29 -9.59
N GLU A 168 2.22 6.17 -10.28
CA GLU A 168 2.83 4.89 -9.90
C GLU A 168 4.35 4.92 -10.08
N ASN A 169 4.88 5.56 -11.13
CA ASN A 169 6.32 5.74 -11.27
C ASN A 169 6.90 6.62 -10.16
N TYR A 170 6.26 7.75 -9.80
CA TYR A 170 6.71 8.56 -8.67
C TYR A 170 6.69 7.78 -7.37
N PHE A 171 5.62 7.03 -7.10
CA PHE A 171 5.54 6.15 -5.94
C PHE A 171 6.67 5.13 -5.91
N LEU A 172 6.92 4.39 -6.99
CA LEU A 172 7.99 3.40 -7.03
C LEU A 172 9.38 4.03 -6.85
N ASN A 173 9.57 5.28 -7.30
CA ASN A 173 10.80 6.02 -7.04
C ASN A 173 10.94 6.46 -5.57
N ASP A 174 9.84 6.82 -4.94
CA ASP A 174 9.77 7.26 -3.55
C ASP A 174 9.88 6.09 -2.56
N PHE A 175 9.37 4.91 -2.94
CA PHE A 175 9.37 3.67 -2.15
C PHE A 175 10.77 3.07 -2.01
N SER A 176 11.61 3.70 -1.18
CA SER A 176 13.02 3.36 -0.98
C SER A 176 13.48 3.69 0.44
N LEU A 177 14.41 2.90 0.99
CA LEU A 177 14.98 3.11 2.33
C LEU A 177 15.62 4.50 2.49
N LYS A 178 16.09 5.11 1.40
CA LYS A 178 16.69 6.45 1.41
C LYS A 178 15.69 7.55 1.75
N ASN A 179 14.40 7.28 1.57
CA ASN A 179 13.31 8.22 1.78
C ASN A 179 12.59 7.98 3.11
N THR A 180 13.14 7.12 3.97
CA THR A 180 12.59 6.81 5.29
C THR A 180 13.44 7.38 6.42
N SER A 181 12.80 7.65 7.55
CA SER A 181 13.41 8.05 8.80
C SER A 181 14.33 6.98 9.35
N SER A 182 15.44 7.42 9.94
CA SER A 182 16.38 6.57 10.69
C SER A 182 16.24 6.73 12.21
N ILE A 183 15.16 7.36 12.69
CA ILE A 183 14.95 7.62 14.14
C ILE A 183 14.77 6.31 14.90
N ASN A 184 13.87 5.45 14.41
CA ASN A 184 13.61 4.11 14.93
C ASN A 184 12.80 3.30 13.89
N TYR A 185 12.61 2.00 14.12
CA TYR A 185 11.88 1.12 13.20
C TYR A 185 10.39 1.45 13.04
N PHE A 186 9.75 2.08 14.03
CA PHE A 186 8.37 2.54 13.90
C PHE A 186 8.27 3.64 12.85
N GLU A 187 9.08 4.69 12.96
CA GLU A 187 9.11 5.81 12.02
C GLU A 187 9.51 5.35 10.61
N LEU A 188 10.53 4.49 10.50
CA LEU A 188 10.97 3.92 9.22
C LEU A 188 9.82 3.21 8.49
N TYR A 189 9.10 2.33 9.20
CA TYR A 189 8.01 1.57 8.60
C TYR A 189 6.80 2.46 8.28
N HIS A 190 6.52 3.45 9.14
CA HIS A 190 5.44 4.40 8.91
C HIS A 190 5.72 5.36 7.73
N ASP A 191 6.99 5.62 7.38
CA ASP A 191 7.31 6.34 6.16
C ASP A 191 6.97 5.51 4.90
N PHE A 192 7.20 4.20 4.90
CA PHE A 192 6.72 3.32 3.81
C PHE A 192 5.19 3.30 3.73
N ILE A 193 4.48 3.27 4.87
CA ILE A 193 3.01 3.40 4.89
C ILE A 193 2.59 4.75 4.32
N SER A 194 3.28 5.83 4.68
CA SER A 194 3.00 7.17 4.16
C SER A 194 3.12 7.22 2.63
N MET A 195 4.12 6.56 2.04
CA MET A 195 4.29 6.46 0.59
C MET A 195 3.12 5.71 -0.07
N MET A 196 2.63 4.63 0.56
CA MET A 196 1.45 3.90 0.07
C MET A 196 0.19 4.76 0.14
N LEU A 197 0.01 5.51 1.23
CA LEU A 197 -1.09 6.47 1.40
C LEU A 197 -1.01 7.59 0.36
N SER A 198 0.18 8.09 0.03
CA SER A 198 0.39 9.07 -1.03
C SER A 198 -0.01 8.51 -2.41
N LEU A 199 0.26 7.24 -2.69
CA LEU A 199 -0.21 6.58 -3.92
C LEU A 199 -1.74 6.50 -3.95
N GLU A 200 -2.37 6.05 -2.88
CA GLU A 200 -3.84 5.96 -2.82
C GLU A 200 -4.49 7.34 -2.98
N THR A 201 -3.92 8.34 -2.30
CA THR A 201 -4.35 9.73 -2.36
C THR A 201 -4.20 10.34 -3.75
N SER A 202 -3.16 9.94 -4.50
CA SER A 202 -2.95 10.41 -5.87
C SER A 202 -4.08 10.03 -6.83
N LYS A 203 -4.83 8.94 -6.54
CA LYS A 203 -6.01 8.55 -7.32
C LYS A 203 -7.16 9.54 -7.15
N ILE A 204 -7.15 10.28 -6.05
CA ILE A 204 -8.20 11.23 -5.68
C ILE A 204 -7.84 12.63 -6.17
N PHE A 205 -6.59 13.06 -5.96
CA PHE A 205 -6.13 14.41 -6.32
C PHE A 205 -5.40 14.49 -7.66
N GLY A 206 -5.22 13.36 -8.35
CA GLY A 206 -4.58 13.29 -9.66
C GLY A 206 -3.05 13.36 -9.63
N ARG A 207 -2.42 13.63 -8.49
CA ARG A 207 -0.96 13.76 -8.36
C ARG A 207 -0.41 13.03 -7.14
N TYR A 208 0.74 12.38 -7.30
CA TYR A 208 1.52 11.82 -6.20
C TYR A 208 2.30 12.92 -5.48
N ILE A 209 2.34 12.86 -4.15
CA ILE A 209 3.02 13.86 -3.31
C ILE A 209 3.90 13.12 -2.31
N SER A 210 5.21 13.27 -2.45
CA SER A 210 6.19 12.70 -1.51
C SER A 210 6.38 13.63 -0.31
N LYS A 211 6.52 13.04 0.89
CA LYS A 211 6.87 13.75 2.13
C LYS A 211 8.21 14.50 2.00
N ASN A 212 9.16 13.96 1.23
CA ASN A 212 10.52 14.49 1.13
C ASN A 212 10.70 15.60 0.07
N GLN A 213 9.72 15.79 -0.84
CA GLN A 213 9.82 16.80 -1.90
C GLN A 213 9.68 18.25 -1.40
N ASN A 214 9.25 18.48 -0.16
CA ASN A 214 9.17 19.82 0.42
C ASN A 214 10.55 20.49 0.65
N ASN A 215 11.67 19.76 0.54
CA ASN A 215 13.03 20.30 0.69
C ASN A 215 13.76 20.58 -0.64
N SER A 216 13.15 20.25 -1.78
CA SER A 216 13.74 20.49 -3.11
C SER A 216 12.83 21.39 -3.95
N LYS A 217 13.23 22.67 -4.01
CA LYS A 217 12.79 23.71 -4.94
C LYS A 217 12.28 23.17 -6.29
N SER A 218 11.09 23.64 -6.66
CA SER A 218 10.70 24.10 -8.00
C SER A 218 11.52 23.53 -9.17
N ILE A 219 11.00 22.53 -9.85
CA ILE A 219 11.28 22.33 -11.28
C ILE A 219 10.11 22.90 -12.04
N SER A 220 10.19 24.21 -12.28
CA SER A 220 9.51 24.88 -13.38
C SER A 220 10.15 24.42 -14.68
N GLY A 221 9.40 23.69 -15.50
CA GLY A 221 9.87 23.19 -16.80
C GLY A 221 8.71 22.81 -17.72
N ALA A 222 8.01 23.83 -18.22
CA ALA A 222 7.22 23.85 -19.46
C ALA A 222 6.05 22.86 -19.64
N SER A 223 4.83 23.34 -19.40
CA SER A 223 3.85 23.62 -20.48
C SER A 223 2.60 24.29 -19.91
N ASP A 224 2.16 25.35 -20.58
CA ASP A 224 0.94 26.12 -20.31
C ASP A 224 -0.29 25.26 -20.03
N GLY A 225 -1.01 25.63 -18.97
CA GLY A 225 -2.32 25.10 -18.62
C GLY A 225 -2.52 25.15 -17.11
N GLN A 226 -3.26 26.16 -16.62
CA GLN A 226 -3.77 26.34 -15.25
C GLN A 226 -3.44 25.18 -14.30
N SER A 227 -2.26 25.23 -13.67
CA SER A 227 -2.01 24.43 -12.48
C SER A 227 -2.78 25.10 -11.35
N ASP A 228 -4.00 24.63 -11.07
CA ASP A 228 -4.61 24.86 -9.78
C ASP A 228 -3.57 24.47 -8.73
N ASN A 229 -3.02 25.48 -8.04
CA ASN A 229 -2.16 25.27 -6.89
C ASN A 229 -3.02 24.62 -5.80
N LEU A 230 -3.23 23.31 -5.90
CA LEU A 230 -3.78 22.50 -4.84
C LEU A 230 -2.81 22.62 -3.67
N ASP A 231 -3.24 23.27 -2.59
CA ASP A 231 -2.49 23.30 -1.36
C ASP A 231 -2.69 21.98 -0.61
N CYS A 232 -1.90 20.96 -0.95
CA CYS A 232 -1.97 19.67 -0.28
C CYS A 232 -1.16 19.62 1.03
N SER A 233 -0.63 20.75 1.51
CA SER A 233 0.18 20.83 2.74
C SER A 233 -0.55 20.22 3.95
N VAL A 234 -1.84 20.55 4.10
CA VAL A 234 -2.71 20.05 5.17
C VAL A 234 -2.84 18.52 5.15
N PHE A 235 -2.87 17.90 3.97
CA PHE A 235 -2.91 16.44 3.89
C PHE A 235 -1.57 15.81 4.28
N ILE A 236 -0.44 16.40 3.85
CA ILE A 236 0.90 15.87 4.14
C ILE A 236 1.13 15.81 5.66
N GLU A 237 0.71 16.85 6.38
CA GLU A 237 0.92 17.02 7.83
C GLU A 237 0.06 16.08 8.70
N LYS A 238 -1.02 15.50 8.15
CA LYS A 238 -1.86 14.54 8.89
C LYS A 238 -1.11 13.25 9.22
N THR A 239 -1.47 12.65 10.35
CA THR A 239 -0.97 11.33 10.74
C THR A 239 -1.43 10.25 9.76
N ASN A 240 -0.73 9.12 9.71
CA ASN A 240 -1.15 8.00 8.88
C ASN A 240 -2.52 7.46 9.28
N GLU A 241 -2.82 7.45 10.59
CA GLU A 241 -4.14 7.05 11.11
C GLU A 241 -5.26 7.96 10.57
N ASP A 242 -5.07 9.28 10.64
CA ASP A 242 -6.03 10.25 10.12
C ASP A 242 -6.21 10.11 8.60
N LYS A 243 -5.12 9.98 7.86
CA LYS A 243 -5.16 9.75 6.39
C LYS A 243 -5.94 8.48 6.06
N THR A 244 -5.66 7.39 6.79
CA THR A 244 -6.33 6.10 6.62
C THR A 244 -7.83 6.20 6.91
N TYR A 245 -8.20 6.88 7.99
CA TYR A 245 -9.59 7.12 8.35
C TYR A 245 -10.34 7.88 7.23
N LEU A 246 -9.75 8.97 6.75
CA LEU A 246 -10.36 9.83 5.73
C LEU A 246 -10.49 9.11 4.38
N LEU A 247 -9.47 8.35 3.96
CA LEU A 247 -9.52 7.55 2.74
C LEU A 247 -10.58 6.44 2.82
N ARG A 248 -10.71 5.78 3.97
CA ARG A 248 -11.75 4.77 4.20
C ARG A 248 -13.16 5.36 4.16
N GLU A 249 -13.35 6.52 4.78
CA GLU A 249 -14.63 7.23 4.75
C GLU A 249 -15.00 7.64 3.31
N LEU A 250 -14.03 8.17 2.55
CA LEU A 250 -14.21 8.47 1.13
C LEU A 250 -14.59 7.23 0.32
N GLY A 251 -13.87 6.12 0.48
CA GLY A 251 -14.16 4.88 -0.23
C GLY A 251 -15.55 4.31 0.10
N ALA A 252 -16.00 4.44 1.36
CA ALA A 252 -17.34 4.04 1.78
C ALA A 252 -18.42 4.87 1.08
N LEU A 253 -18.27 6.20 1.08
CA LEU A 253 -19.20 7.11 0.40
C LEU A 253 -19.22 6.89 -1.12
N GLU A 254 -18.06 6.64 -1.75
CA GLU A 254 -17.98 6.36 -3.19
C GLU A 254 -18.67 5.03 -3.55
N THR A 255 -18.56 4.01 -2.69
CA THR A 255 -19.25 2.73 -2.84
C THR A 255 -20.76 2.88 -2.68
N GLU A 256 -21.20 3.65 -1.68
CA GLU A 256 -22.61 3.96 -1.44
C GLU A 256 -23.22 4.70 -2.64
N LEU A 257 -22.51 5.73 -3.13
CA LEU A 257 -22.91 6.47 -4.31
C LEU A 257 -23.02 5.57 -5.55
N ALA A 258 -22.09 4.64 -5.75
CA ALA A 258 -22.15 3.67 -6.84
C ALA A 258 -23.36 2.73 -6.71
N SER A 259 -23.67 2.27 -5.48
CA SER A 259 -24.85 1.45 -5.19
C SER A 259 -26.15 2.19 -5.51
N ILE A 260 -26.29 3.44 -5.05
CA ILE A 260 -27.48 4.27 -5.32
C ILE A 260 -27.61 4.55 -6.82
N ARG A 261 -26.51 4.89 -7.51
CA ARG A 261 -26.51 5.04 -8.99
C ARG A 261 -26.98 3.78 -9.71
N ASN A 262 -26.60 2.60 -9.22
CA ASN A 262 -27.08 1.33 -9.78
C ASN A 262 -28.57 1.08 -9.47
N LYS A 263 -29.07 1.46 -8.29
CA LYS A 263 -30.50 1.43 -7.98
C LYS A 263 -31.31 2.36 -8.89
N ILE A 264 -30.83 3.59 -9.10
CA ILE A 264 -31.46 4.58 -10.02
C ILE A 264 -31.60 4.04 -11.44
N LYS A 265 -30.59 3.30 -11.94
CA LYS A 265 -30.63 2.68 -13.27
C LYS A 265 -31.68 1.58 -13.40
N LYS A 266 -31.97 0.84 -12.31
CA LYS A 266 -32.92 -0.28 -12.29
C LYS A 266 -34.34 0.15 -11.94
N GLU A 267 -34.50 1.30 -11.30
CA GLU A 267 -35.79 1.79 -10.82
C GLU A 267 -36.65 2.38 -11.96
N THR A 268 -37.93 2.02 -11.97
CA THR A 268 -38.93 2.44 -12.97
C THR A 268 -39.90 3.49 -12.41
N GLN A 269 -40.16 3.48 -11.10
CA GLN A 269 -41.05 4.42 -10.44
C GLN A 269 -40.41 5.80 -10.32
N MET A 270 -41.03 6.80 -10.94
CA MET A 270 -40.49 8.17 -11.01
C MET A 270 -40.27 8.81 -9.62
N ASN A 271 -41.18 8.56 -8.68
CA ASN A 271 -41.09 9.12 -7.32
C ASN A 271 -39.86 8.57 -6.56
N ILE A 272 -39.65 7.26 -6.61
CA ILE A 272 -38.50 6.59 -5.97
C ILE A 272 -37.19 7.03 -6.65
N LYS A 273 -37.20 7.13 -7.98
CA LYS A 273 -36.05 7.63 -8.75
C LYS A 273 -35.68 9.06 -8.36
N MET A 274 -36.67 9.92 -8.12
CA MET A 274 -36.43 11.28 -7.63
C MET A 274 -35.78 11.28 -6.25
N GLN A 275 -36.28 10.46 -5.31
CA GLN A 275 -35.69 10.33 -3.97
C GLN A 275 -34.23 9.86 -4.01
N LEU A 276 -33.94 8.80 -4.78
CA LEU A 276 -32.58 8.28 -4.94
C LEU A 276 -31.63 9.32 -5.58
N ASN A 277 -32.12 10.17 -6.48
CA ASN A 277 -31.31 11.25 -7.05
C ASN A 277 -30.95 12.32 -6.01
N VAL A 278 -31.86 12.64 -5.08
CA VAL A 278 -31.57 13.57 -3.97
C VAL A 278 -30.52 12.96 -3.04
N GLU A 279 -30.67 11.70 -2.66
CA GLU A 279 -29.70 10.97 -1.83
C GLU A 279 -28.31 10.91 -2.49
N ALA A 280 -28.26 10.57 -3.79
CA ALA A 280 -27.02 10.58 -4.56
C ALA A 280 -26.36 11.96 -4.62
N LYS A 281 -27.15 13.04 -4.63
CA LYS A 281 -26.64 14.41 -4.58
C LYS A 281 -26.03 14.73 -3.22
N ILE A 282 -26.72 14.37 -2.13
CA ILE A 282 -26.21 14.58 -0.76
C ILE A 282 -24.87 13.89 -0.57
N ILE A 283 -24.75 12.62 -0.95
CA ILE A 283 -23.49 11.87 -0.82
C ILE A 283 -22.40 12.48 -1.71
N LYS A 284 -22.73 12.91 -2.93
CA LYS A 284 -21.77 13.60 -3.80
C LYS A 284 -21.27 14.90 -3.18
N ASP A 285 -22.14 15.66 -2.54
CA ASP A 285 -21.79 16.91 -1.86
C ASP A 285 -20.90 16.62 -0.63
N SER A 286 -21.19 15.58 0.16
CA SER A 286 -20.35 15.10 1.26
C SER A 286 -18.96 14.67 0.79
N ILE A 287 -18.85 13.91 -0.30
CA ILE A 287 -17.56 13.55 -0.91
C ILE A 287 -16.80 14.82 -1.31
N GLY A 288 -17.48 15.80 -1.90
CA GLY A 288 -16.87 17.07 -2.29
C GLY A 288 -16.41 17.92 -1.10
N GLN A 289 -17.11 17.87 0.03
CA GLN A 289 -16.68 18.52 1.28
C GLN A 289 -15.45 17.83 1.87
N LEU A 290 -15.46 16.49 1.91
CA LEU A 290 -14.33 15.71 2.44
C LEU A 290 -13.07 15.90 1.59
N LYS A 291 -13.19 15.89 0.26
CA LYS A 291 -12.08 16.21 -0.66
C LYS A 291 -11.53 17.62 -0.46
N ARG A 292 -12.39 18.61 -0.21
CA ARG A 292 -11.96 20.00 0.10
C ARG A 292 -11.26 20.11 1.46
N SER A 293 -11.76 19.40 2.47
CA SER A 293 -11.12 19.32 3.79
C SER A 293 -9.71 18.74 3.70
N LEU A 294 -9.50 17.76 2.82
CA LEU A 294 -8.19 17.18 2.55
C LEU A 294 -7.25 18.13 1.79
N GLN A 295 -7.79 19.08 1.02
CA GLN A 295 -7.05 20.08 0.26
C GLN A 295 -6.80 21.39 1.05
N GLY A 296 -7.16 21.44 2.34
CA GLY A 296 -7.04 22.68 3.12
C GLY A 296 -7.94 23.84 2.65
N GLN A 297 -8.87 23.60 1.71
CA GLN A 297 -9.80 24.60 1.22
C GLN A 297 -11.06 24.59 2.09
N GLY A 298 -10.98 25.31 3.22
CA GLY A 298 -12.11 25.62 4.09
C GLY A 298 -12.90 26.83 3.61
#